data_AF-A0A349Q871-F1
#
_entry.id   AF-A0A349Q871-F1
#
_cell.length_a   1.000
_cell.length_b   1.000
_cell.length_c   1.000
_cell.angle_alpha   90.00
_cell.angle_beta   90.00
_cell.angle_gamma   90.00
#
_symmetry.space_group_name_H-M   'P 1'
#
loop_
_entity.id
_entity.type
_entity.pdbx_description
1 polymer ?
#
loop_
_entity_poly.entity_id
_entity_poly.type
_entity_poly.pdbx_seq_one_letter_code
_entity_poly.pdbx_strand_id
1 'polypeptide(L)'
;MKTKRSLLLACAFVVSVLCIVLCACNDSQAKPNYDYLVTFDYNVGTLDANCQTQYLGVKANSLVGLKPGSREDFKQYEASGYYLEGWYLPEKDTDGNVVIDEETQMVKLATKWNFETMRVNSDMTLYARLLRVPTMTFVDIVTGEEVKRENGTPEMSKERPSSVAAPEKDGYTLYEYYTNADGSETFGWPYVFGTEDVTVYVKFIEGTWYIAKTEEQFSAGLSSNENIYLDCDLNFTGKTWRYAGFNGKINGNGHTIKGITVTRNCNKYTLGAGIFGTLGAKANIYNLIIKDATVNFNVKLDNGEFMGGFFAYEAKEGAQISNVKIVNGTLNCYFGSNKTSTAYKWIAKDSSTTTDCDYSGVTITGTEN
;
A
#
# COMPACT_ATOMS: atom_id res chain seq x y z
N MET A 1 -48.12 50.19 12.64
CA MET A 1 -49.47 50.67 12.23
C MET A 1 -49.43 50.98 10.74
N LYS A 2 -50.49 50.59 10.01
CA LYS A 2 -50.66 50.50 8.54
C LYS A 2 -50.17 49.16 7.93
N THR A 3 -50.88 48.03 8.10
CA THR A 3 -52.01 47.48 7.28
C THR A 3 -51.71 47.34 5.78
N LYS A 4 -52.10 46.31 5.02
CA LYS A 4 -52.51 44.88 5.11
C LYS A 4 -52.98 44.54 3.67
N ARG A 5 -52.83 43.28 3.21
CA ARG A 5 -53.36 42.67 1.94
C ARG A 5 -52.54 42.99 0.69
N SER A 6 -52.25 42.09 -0.25
CA SER A 6 -52.64 40.72 -0.63
C SER A 6 -51.52 40.22 -1.58
N LEU A 7 -51.17 38.95 -1.79
CA LEU A 7 -51.98 37.81 -2.24
C LEU A 7 -51.05 36.59 -2.26
N LEU A 8 -51.58 35.42 -1.91
CA LEU A 8 -50.98 34.10 -2.07
C LEU A 8 -50.81 33.71 -3.56
N LEU A 9 -50.03 32.64 -3.78
CA LEU A 9 -49.97 31.71 -4.93
C LEU A 9 -48.95 32.01 -6.03
N ALA A 10 -47.92 31.15 -6.08
CA ALA A 10 -47.36 30.61 -7.31
C ALA A 10 -46.77 29.21 -7.04
N CYS A 11 -47.65 28.25 -6.75
CA CYS A 11 -47.36 26.83 -6.96
C CYS A 11 -47.74 26.47 -8.40
N ALA A 12 -46.96 25.55 -8.99
CA ALA A 12 -47.29 24.69 -10.12
C ALA A 12 -47.55 25.37 -11.47
N PHE A 13 -46.56 25.34 -12.37
CA PHE A 13 -46.76 25.05 -13.80
C PHE A 13 -45.40 24.86 -14.50
N VAL A 14 -44.89 23.62 -14.57
CA VAL A 14 -43.90 23.22 -15.59
C VAL A 14 -44.34 21.87 -16.15
N VAL A 15 -45.46 21.90 -16.88
CA VAL A 15 -45.80 20.89 -17.89
C VAL A 15 -46.31 21.64 -19.10
N SER A 16 -45.85 21.22 -20.27
CA SER A 16 -46.28 21.62 -21.61
C SER A 16 -45.77 22.98 -22.10
N VAL A 17 -44.75 22.95 -22.96
CA VAL A 17 -44.90 23.04 -24.43
C VAL A 17 -43.49 23.19 -25.00
N LEU A 18 -42.91 22.10 -25.49
CA LEU A 18 -41.84 22.14 -26.49
C LEU A 18 -42.47 21.72 -27.83
N CYS A 19 -43.47 22.48 -28.25
CA CYS A 19 -43.87 22.56 -29.64
C CYS A 19 -43.34 23.90 -30.18
N ILE A 20 -42.77 23.83 -31.38
CA ILE A 20 -42.34 24.93 -32.25
C ILE A 20 -40.86 25.35 -32.06
N VAL A 21 -39.97 24.61 -32.73
CA VAL A 21 -39.19 25.18 -33.85
C VAL A 21 -39.15 24.15 -34.99
N LEU A 22 -40.24 24.05 -35.75
CA LEU A 22 -40.21 23.51 -37.11
C LEU A 22 -41.17 24.32 -37.97
N CYS A 23 -40.71 25.50 -38.40
CA CYS A 23 -41.19 26.14 -39.61
C CYS A 23 -40.00 26.79 -40.32
N ALA A 24 -39.23 25.97 -41.03
CA ALA A 24 -38.48 26.37 -42.21
C ALA A 24 -38.50 25.18 -43.17
N CYS A 25 -39.12 25.38 -44.33
CA CYS A 25 -39.34 24.37 -45.35
C CYS A 25 -38.04 23.69 -45.80
N ASN A 26 -38.03 22.35 -45.75
CA ASN A 26 -37.45 21.53 -46.80
C ASN A 26 -38.11 20.15 -46.74
N ASP A 27 -38.95 19.86 -47.73
CA ASP A 27 -39.54 18.54 -47.98
C ASP A 27 -38.46 17.56 -48.45
N SER A 28 -37.71 16.97 -47.50
CA SER A 28 -36.87 15.78 -47.73
C SER A 28 -36.30 15.14 -46.46
N GLN A 29 -36.93 15.27 -45.29
CA GLN A 29 -36.55 14.44 -44.15
C GLN A 29 -37.42 13.19 -44.10
N ALA A 30 -36.82 12.05 -44.43
CA ALA A 30 -37.42 10.75 -44.24
C ALA A 30 -37.94 10.63 -42.80
N LYS A 31 -39.20 10.17 -42.66
CA LYS A 31 -39.82 9.95 -41.35
C LYS A 31 -38.86 9.12 -40.49
N PRO A 32 -38.57 9.52 -39.23
CA PRO A 32 -37.64 8.78 -38.41
C PRO A 32 -38.08 7.31 -38.30
N ASN A 33 -37.17 6.38 -38.57
CA ASN A 33 -37.47 4.95 -38.60
C ASN A 33 -37.51 4.33 -37.20
N TYR A 34 -38.34 4.85 -36.31
CA TYR A 34 -38.57 4.34 -34.96
C TYR A 34 -40.04 4.50 -34.54
N ASP A 35 -40.48 3.71 -33.56
CA ASP A 35 -41.87 3.73 -33.05
C ASP A 35 -41.96 4.46 -31.70
N TYR A 36 -40.92 4.34 -30.86
CA TYR A 36 -40.85 4.98 -29.54
C TYR A 36 -39.49 5.63 -29.30
N LEU A 37 -39.48 6.68 -28.47
CA LEU A 37 -38.29 7.37 -28.00
C LEU A 37 -37.94 6.95 -26.57
N VAL A 38 -36.71 6.47 -26.37
CA VAL A 38 -36.12 6.25 -25.04
C VAL A 38 -35.24 7.44 -24.71
N THR A 39 -35.58 8.13 -23.62
CA THR A 39 -34.82 9.26 -23.08
C THR A 39 -33.94 8.77 -21.94
N PHE A 40 -32.66 9.08 -21.99
CA PHE A 40 -31.67 8.77 -20.95
C PHE A 40 -31.34 10.05 -20.19
N ASP A 41 -31.91 10.18 -18.99
CA ASP A 41 -31.68 11.29 -18.09
C ASP A 41 -30.68 10.90 -16.99
N TYR A 42 -29.57 11.62 -16.90
CA TYR A 42 -28.52 11.33 -15.90
C TYR A 42 -28.93 11.63 -14.46
N ASN A 43 -30.12 12.19 -14.24
CA ASN A 43 -30.72 12.37 -12.94
C ASN A 43 -29.78 13.09 -11.96
N VAL A 44 -29.06 14.10 -12.45
CA VAL A 44 -28.00 14.77 -11.69
C VAL A 44 -28.56 15.70 -10.63
N GLY A 45 -29.83 16.10 -10.71
CA GLY A 45 -30.47 17.00 -9.74
C GLY A 45 -29.65 18.26 -9.50
N THR A 46 -29.22 18.47 -8.25
CA THR A 46 -28.38 19.59 -7.80
C THR A 46 -26.87 19.33 -7.89
N LEU A 47 -26.43 18.16 -8.39
CA LEU A 47 -25.00 17.87 -8.55
C LEU A 47 -24.35 18.81 -9.56
N ASP A 48 -23.11 19.21 -9.28
CA ASP A 48 -22.26 19.91 -10.23
C ASP A 48 -21.74 18.92 -11.29
N ALA A 49 -22.61 18.60 -12.26
CA ALA A 49 -22.34 17.65 -13.33
C ALA A 49 -22.91 18.15 -14.66
N ASN A 50 -22.07 18.20 -15.70
CA ASN A 50 -22.48 18.59 -17.05
C ASN A 50 -22.92 17.38 -17.89
N CYS A 51 -23.86 16.60 -17.36
CA CYS A 51 -24.41 15.43 -18.04
C CYS A 51 -25.60 15.84 -18.91
N GLN A 52 -25.54 15.59 -20.21
CA GLN A 52 -26.64 15.90 -21.12
C GLN A 52 -27.61 14.72 -21.24
N THR A 53 -28.91 15.02 -21.32
CA THR A 53 -29.93 14.04 -21.70
C THR A 53 -29.65 13.50 -23.09
N GLN A 54 -29.72 12.18 -23.26
CA GLN A 54 -29.48 11.51 -24.53
C GLN A 54 -30.73 10.76 -24.99
N TYR A 55 -30.85 10.53 -26.30
CA TYR A 55 -32.07 9.99 -26.90
C TYR A 55 -31.76 8.81 -27.82
N LEU A 56 -32.63 7.79 -27.80
CA LEU A 56 -32.56 6.63 -28.69
C LEU A 56 -33.94 6.26 -29.22
N GLY A 57 -34.10 6.27 -30.54
CA GLY A 57 -35.29 5.74 -31.20
C GLY A 57 -35.27 4.21 -31.28
N VAL A 58 -36.37 3.56 -30.90
CA VAL A 58 -36.51 2.10 -30.88
C VAL A 58 -37.83 1.64 -31.53
N LYS A 59 -37.91 0.36 -31.89
CA LYS A 59 -39.16 -0.25 -32.41
C LYS A 59 -40.07 -0.72 -31.29
N ALA A 60 -41.36 -0.80 -31.57
CA ALA A 60 -42.34 -1.33 -30.63
C ALA A 60 -42.00 -2.78 -30.26
N ASN A 61 -42.16 -3.12 -28.98
CA ASN A 61 -41.88 -4.44 -28.42
C ASN A 61 -40.41 -4.90 -28.62
N SER A 62 -39.47 -3.96 -28.80
CA SER A 62 -38.03 -4.26 -28.93
C SER A 62 -37.28 -4.04 -27.61
N LEU A 63 -36.10 -4.66 -27.50
CA LEU A 63 -35.14 -4.36 -26.44
C LEU A 63 -34.48 -3.00 -26.69
N VAL A 64 -33.98 -2.37 -25.63
CA VAL A 64 -33.13 -1.19 -25.76
C VAL A 64 -31.72 -1.64 -26.15
N GLY A 65 -31.44 -1.66 -27.46
CA GLY A 65 -30.21 -2.26 -28.02
C GLY A 65 -28.92 -1.46 -27.82
N LEU A 66 -29.00 -0.22 -27.33
CA LEU A 66 -27.85 0.64 -27.04
C LEU A 66 -28.13 1.42 -25.74
N LYS A 67 -27.10 1.58 -24.91
CA LYS A 67 -27.14 2.46 -23.74
C LYS A 67 -25.97 3.44 -23.78
N PRO A 68 -26.04 4.59 -23.09
CA PRO A 68 -24.89 5.46 -22.95
C PRO A 68 -23.66 4.68 -22.47
N GLY A 69 -22.53 4.89 -23.14
CA GLY A 69 -21.27 4.17 -22.97
C GLY A 69 -21.07 3.00 -23.94
N SER A 70 -22.07 2.61 -24.73
CA SER A 70 -21.94 1.51 -25.70
C SER A 70 -21.08 1.86 -26.91
N ARG A 71 -20.97 3.14 -27.28
CA ARG A 71 -20.22 3.65 -28.45
C ARG A 71 -19.74 5.08 -28.19
N GLU A 72 -18.82 5.57 -29.01
CA GLU A 72 -18.24 6.92 -28.89
C GLU A 72 -19.26 8.03 -29.15
N ASP A 73 -20.14 7.84 -30.13
CA ASP A 73 -21.24 8.74 -30.49
C ASP A 73 -22.44 8.67 -29.53
N PHE A 74 -22.41 7.71 -28.58
CA PHE A 74 -23.39 7.53 -27.52
C PHE A 74 -22.66 7.29 -26.20
N LYS A 75 -21.72 8.18 -25.87
CA LYS A 75 -20.82 8.06 -24.73
C LYS A 75 -21.56 8.19 -23.40
N GLN A 76 -20.98 7.59 -22.36
CA GLN A 76 -21.44 7.80 -21.00
C GLN A 76 -20.88 9.14 -20.49
N TYR A 77 -21.75 10.02 -19.98
CA TYR A 77 -21.31 11.19 -19.23
C TYR A 77 -20.90 10.81 -17.80
N GLU A 78 -19.96 11.57 -17.24
CA GLU A 78 -19.42 11.38 -15.90
C GLU A 78 -19.93 12.50 -14.98
N ALA A 79 -20.37 12.13 -13.79
CA ALA A 79 -20.65 13.04 -12.69
C ALA A 79 -19.49 12.94 -11.70
N SER A 80 -18.78 14.04 -11.44
CA SER A 80 -17.57 14.02 -10.61
C SER A 80 -17.84 13.48 -9.23
N GLY A 81 -17.09 12.45 -8.80
CA GLY A 81 -17.29 11.78 -7.51
C GLY A 81 -18.44 10.76 -7.48
N TYR A 82 -19.06 10.45 -8.63
CA TYR A 82 -20.12 9.45 -8.73
C TYR A 82 -19.86 8.47 -9.89
N TYR A 83 -20.38 7.25 -9.76
CA TYR A 83 -20.41 6.27 -10.83
C TYR A 83 -21.86 5.87 -11.15
N LEU A 84 -22.09 5.50 -12.42
CA LEU A 84 -23.39 5.02 -12.89
C LEU A 84 -23.59 3.56 -12.51
N GLU A 85 -24.51 3.29 -11.59
CA GLU A 85 -24.88 1.92 -11.20
C GLU A 85 -25.83 1.28 -12.22
N GLY A 86 -26.73 2.09 -12.80
CA GLY A 86 -27.74 1.59 -13.72
C GLY A 86 -28.78 2.64 -14.12
N TRP A 87 -29.72 2.19 -14.94
CA TRP A 87 -30.82 2.98 -15.47
C TRP A 87 -32.14 2.47 -14.90
N TYR A 88 -33.03 3.36 -14.50
CA TYR A 88 -34.23 3.03 -13.74
C TYR A 88 -35.46 3.71 -14.32
N LEU A 89 -36.61 3.04 -14.18
CA LEU A 89 -37.91 3.69 -14.31
C LEU A 89 -38.18 4.52 -13.05
N PRO A 90 -38.84 5.68 -13.21
CA PRO A 90 -39.17 6.54 -12.09
C PRO A 90 -40.26 5.94 -11.20
N GLU A 91 -40.24 6.29 -9.92
CA GLU A 91 -41.42 6.21 -9.07
C GLU A 91 -42.48 7.18 -9.58
N LYS A 92 -43.75 6.76 -9.53
CA LYS A 92 -44.89 7.58 -9.93
C LYS A 92 -45.88 7.72 -8.79
N ASP A 93 -46.45 8.91 -8.66
CA ASP A 93 -47.55 9.15 -7.73
C ASP A 93 -48.87 8.52 -8.23
N THR A 94 -49.94 8.68 -7.46
CA THR A 94 -51.28 8.15 -7.78
C THR A 94 -51.87 8.72 -9.07
N ASP A 95 -51.40 9.88 -9.51
CA ASP A 95 -51.85 10.55 -10.73
C ASP A 95 -50.96 10.21 -11.93
N GLY A 96 -49.92 9.40 -11.73
CA GLY A 96 -48.99 8.95 -12.76
C GLY A 96 -47.84 9.93 -13.05
N ASN A 97 -47.68 10.99 -12.25
CA ASN A 97 -46.56 11.93 -12.38
C ASN A 97 -45.30 11.36 -11.75
N VAL A 98 -44.13 11.75 -12.27
CA VAL A 98 -42.83 11.35 -11.73
C VAL A 98 -42.60 12.02 -10.38
N VAL A 99 -42.21 11.22 -9.38
CA VAL A 99 -41.88 11.73 -8.05
C VAL A 99 -40.44 12.26 -8.04
N ILE A 100 -40.26 13.50 -7.59
CA ILE A 100 -38.97 14.17 -7.47
C ILE A 100 -38.66 14.36 -5.99
N ASP A 101 -37.41 14.12 -5.61
CA ASP A 101 -36.88 14.41 -4.29
C ASP A 101 -36.63 15.93 -4.14
N GLU A 102 -37.25 16.56 -3.15
CA GLU A 102 -37.22 18.03 -3.02
C GLU A 102 -35.84 18.59 -2.65
N GLU A 103 -35.01 17.82 -1.94
CA GLU A 103 -33.69 18.28 -1.50
C GLU A 103 -32.67 18.15 -2.63
N THR A 104 -32.59 16.96 -3.22
CA THR A 104 -31.60 16.66 -4.25
C THR A 104 -32.03 17.12 -5.65
N GLN A 105 -33.32 17.39 -5.84
CA GLN A 105 -33.96 17.60 -7.15
C GLN A 105 -33.79 16.41 -8.11
N MET A 106 -33.48 15.22 -7.58
CA MET A 106 -33.39 13.99 -8.36
C MET A 106 -34.74 13.27 -8.40
N VAL A 107 -35.02 12.59 -9.50
CA VAL A 107 -36.14 11.68 -9.62
C VAL A 107 -35.96 10.47 -8.70
N LYS A 108 -37.01 10.13 -7.96
CA LYS A 108 -37.05 8.90 -7.15
C LYS A 108 -37.15 7.69 -8.07
N LEU A 109 -36.28 6.70 -7.83
CA LEU A 109 -36.11 5.55 -8.70
C LEU A 109 -36.91 4.36 -8.18
N ALA A 110 -37.64 3.67 -9.07
CA ALA A 110 -38.42 2.50 -8.72
C ALA A 110 -37.79 1.20 -9.24
N THR A 111 -37.89 0.93 -10.54
CA THR A 111 -37.52 -0.37 -11.12
C THR A 111 -36.26 -0.25 -11.96
N LYS A 112 -35.24 -1.05 -11.67
CA LYS A 112 -34.02 -1.13 -12.50
C LYS A 112 -34.39 -1.68 -13.88
N TRP A 113 -34.01 -0.95 -14.93
CA TRP A 113 -34.22 -1.38 -16.30
C TRP A 113 -33.23 -2.50 -16.66
N ASN A 114 -33.76 -3.68 -17.02
CA ASN A 114 -32.97 -4.78 -17.54
C ASN A 114 -32.95 -4.74 -19.07
N PHE A 115 -31.82 -4.31 -19.64
CA PHE A 115 -31.62 -4.16 -21.08
C PHE A 115 -31.70 -5.48 -21.87
N GLU A 116 -31.55 -6.63 -21.21
CA GLU A 116 -31.59 -7.95 -21.87
C GLU A 116 -33.01 -8.51 -21.99
N THR A 117 -33.92 -8.09 -21.11
CA THR A 117 -35.25 -8.72 -20.97
C THR A 117 -36.42 -7.76 -21.11
N MET A 118 -36.27 -6.49 -20.74
CA MET A 118 -37.35 -5.51 -20.78
C MET A 118 -37.52 -4.90 -22.17
N ARG A 119 -38.77 -4.75 -22.57
CA ARG A 119 -39.17 -4.28 -23.91
C ARG A 119 -39.88 -2.94 -23.86
N VAL A 120 -39.66 -2.12 -24.88
CA VAL A 120 -40.24 -0.77 -24.99
C VAL A 120 -41.59 -0.84 -25.71
N ASN A 121 -42.64 -0.33 -25.05
CA ASN A 121 -44.01 -0.34 -25.56
C ASN A 121 -44.67 1.05 -25.59
N SER A 122 -43.94 2.09 -25.20
CA SER A 122 -44.32 3.49 -25.28
C SER A 122 -43.05 4.35 -25.20
N ASP A 123 -43.16 5.64 -25.48
CA ASP A 123 -42.13 6.60 -25.10
C ASP A 123 -41.85 6.48 -23.59
N MET A 124 -40.57 6.56 -23.21
CA MET A 124 -40.17 6.43 -21.82
C MET A 124 -38.89 7.19 -21.51
N THR A 125 -38.72 7.53 -20.23
CA THR A 125 -37.48 8.08 -19.69
C THR A 125 -36.89 7.09 -18.70
N LEU A 126 -35.62 6.79 -18.87
CA LEU A 126 -34.79 6.05 -17.94
C LEU A 126 -33.90 7.05 -17.20
N TYR A 127 -33.93 6.99 -15.88
CA TYR A 127 -33.15 7.85 -14.99
C TYR A 127 -31.94 7.09 -14.46
N ALA A 128 -30.77 7.71 -14.51
CA ALA A 128 -29.57 7.14 -13.95
C ALA A 128 -29.66 7.03 -12.41
N ARG A 129 -29.12 5.93 -11.88
CA ARG A 129 -28.75 5.81 -10.47
C ARG A 129 -27.27 6.13 -10.34
N LEU A 130 -26.96 7.33 -9.86
CA LEU A 130 -25.60 7.78 -9.59
C LEU A 130 -25.27 7.48 -8.13
N LEU A 131 -24.22 6.71 -7.89
CA LEU A 131 -23.74 6.37 -6.55
C LEU A 131 -22.39 7.03 -6.31
N ARG A 132 -22.19 7.55 -5.09
CA ARG A 132 -20.93 8.18 -4.69
C ARG A 132 -19.78 7.18 -4.80
N VAL A 133 -18.65 7.65 -5.30
CA VAL A 133 -17.37 6.91 -5.33
C VAL A 133 -16.75 6.98 -3.93
N PRO A 134 -16.62 5.85 -3.20
CA PRO A 134 -15.92 5.81 -1.92
C PRO A 134 -14.43 6.12 -2.10
N THR A 135 -13.86 6.80 -1.10
CA THR A 135 -12.45 7.17 -1.08
C THR A 135 -11.69 6.41 0.01
N MET A 136 -10.51 5.90 -0.35
CA MET A 136 -9.48 5.43 0.58
C MET A 136 -8.43 6.52 0.78
N THR A 137 -8.30 7.02 2.01
CA THR A 137 -7.33 8.06 2.38
C THR A 137 -6.22 7.44 3.23
N PHE A 138 -4.97 7.62 2.83
CA PHE A 138 -3.80 7.19 3.60
C PHE A 138 -3.28 8.37 4.43
N VAL A 139 -3.17 8.16 5.74
CA VAL A 139 -2.79 9.21 6.70
C VAL A 139 -1.53 8.79 7.45
N ASP A 140 -0.52 9.66 7.48
CA ASP A 140 0.66 9.44 8.32
C ASP A 140 0.24 9.41 9.80
N ILE A 141 0.52 8.31 10.47
CA ILE A 141 0.15 8.08 11.86
C ILE A 141 0.78 9.09 12.84
N VAL A 142 1.94 9.66 12.49
CA VAL A 142 2.68 10.58 13.35
C VAL A 142 2.18 12.01 13.17
N THR A 143 1.95 12.46 11.93
CA THR A 143 1.58 13.86 11.66
C THR A 143 0.08 14.08 11.52
N GLY A 144 -0.68 13.02 11.23
CA GLY A 144 -2.10 13.11 10.89
C GLY A 144 -2.36 13.67 9.48
N GLU A 145 -1.32 13.87 8.67
CA GLU A 145 -1.44 14.41 7.32
C GLU A 145 -1.81 13.33 6.31
N GLU A 146 -2.65 13.69 5.34
CA GLU A 146 -2.93 12.84 4.18
C GLU A 146 -1.69 12.76 3.29
N VAL A 147 -1.22 11.54 3.05
CA VAL A 147 -0.04 11.27 2.20
C VAL A 147 -0.44 10.68 0.85
N LYS A 148 -1.64 10.11 0.74
CA LYS A 148 -2.16 9.57 -0.51
C LYS A 148 -3.67 9.42 -0.45
N ARG A 149 -4.32 9.53 -1.61
CA ARG A 149 -5.74 9.24 -1.78
C ARG A 149 -5.98 8.37 -2.99
N GLU A 150 -6.92 7.45 -2.86
CA GLU A 150 -7.38 6.60 -3.94
C GLU A 150 -8.90 6.47 -3.91
N ASN A 151 -9.49 6.21 -5.06
CA ASN A 151 -10.92 6.00 -5.22
C ASN A 151 -11.19 4.53 -5.59
N GLY A 152 -12.34 4.02 -5.18
CA GLY A 152 -12.81 2.70 -5.57
C GLY A 152 -14.29 2.73 -5.92
N THR A 153 -14.80 1.62 -6.45
CA THR A 153 -16.24 1.38 -6.53
C THR A 153 -16.59 0.26 -5.56
N PRO A 154 -17.82 0.22 -5.00
CA PRO A 154 -18.25 -0.91 -4.18
C PRO A 154 -17.95 -2.26 -4.83
N GLU A 155 -17.56 -3.25 -4.02
CA GLU A 155 -17.14 -4.59 -4.43
C GLU A 155 -15.79 -4.68 -5.17
N MET A 156 -15.16 -3.54 -5.51
CA MET A 156 -13.80 -3.53 -6.04
C MET A 156 -12.83 -4.01 -4.96
N SER A 157 -12.05 -5.03 -5.28
CA SER A 157 -10.95 -5.51 -4.43
C SER A 157 -9.69 -4.69 -4.70
N LYS A 158 -9.03 -4.27 -3.61
CA LYS A 158 -7.73 -3.63 -3.62
C LYS A 158 -6.73 -4.51 -2.88
N GLU A 159 -5.70 -4.92 -3.61
CA GLU A 159 -4.54 -5.59 -3.02
C GLU A 159 -3.64 -4.61 -2.27
N ARG A 160 -2.81 -5.15 -1.38
CA ARG A 160 -1.77 -4.37 -0.70
C ARG A 160 -0.90 -3.65 -1.76
N PRO A 161 -0.69 -2.33 -1.66
CA PRO A 161 0.13 -1.61 -2.61
C PRO A 161 1.56 -2.17 -2.70
N SER A 162 2.07 -2.35 -3.92
CA SER A 162 3.48 -2.61 -4.15
C SER A 162 4.32 -1.37 -3.82
N SER A 163 5.64 -1.51 -3.74
CA SER A 163 6.53 -0.37 -3.45
C SER A 163 6.37 0.81 -4.42
N VAL A 164 5.98 0.56 -5.68
CA VAL A 164 5.78 1.59 -6.71
C VAL A 164 4.46 2.36 -6.53
N ALA A 165 3.48 1.72 -5.91
CA ALA A 165 2.16 2.30 -5.69
C ALA A 165 1.89 2.61 -4.20
N ALA A 166 2.86 2.39 -3.33
CA ALA A 166 2.71 2.67 -1.91
C ALA A 166 2.65 4.18 -1.65
N PRO A 167 2.06 4.62 -0.53
CA PRO A 167 2.27 5.98 -0.03
C PRO A 167 3.76 6.25 0.21
N GLU A 168 4.21 7.44 -0.18
CA GLU A 168 5.61 7.86 -0.11
C GLU A 168 5.77 9.06 0.80
N LYS A 169 6.95 9.15 1.44
CA LYS A 169 7.36 10.29 2.26
C LYS A 169 8.87 10.47 2.13
N ASP A 170 9.31 11.64 1.69
CA ASP A 170 10.71 11.93 1.38
C ASP A 170 11.63 11.65 2.56
N GLY A 171 12.64 10.81 2.34
CA GLY A 171 13.60 10.42 3.36
C GLY A 171 13.10 9.36 4.33
N TYR A 172 11.94 8.74 4.09
CA TYR A 172 11.39 7.67 4.91
C TYR A 172 11.11 6.39 4.11
N THR A 173 11.01 5.27 4.82
CA THR A 173 10.55 3.99 4.31
C THR A 173 9.18 3.69 4.89
N LEU A 174 8.20 3.34 4.04
CA LEU A 174 6.90 2.86 4.52
C LEU A 174 7.08 1.52 5.25
N TYR A 175 6.62 1.46 6.49
CA TYR A 175 6.73 0.29 7.34
C TYR A 175 5.49 -0.59 7.27
N GLU A 176 4.33 -0.04 7.62
CA GLU A 176 3.08 -0.81 7.70
C GLU A 176 1.82 0.08 7.63
N TYR A 177 0.69 -0.55 7.32
CA TYR A 177 -0.64 0.04 7.26
C TYR A 177 -1.49 -0.44 8.46
N TYR A 178 -2.32 0.44 9.00
CA TYR A 178 -3.10 0.23 10.22
C TYR A 178 -4.54 0.72 10.04
N THR A 179 -5.46 0.11 10.80
CA THR A 179 -6.88 0.51 10.85
C THR A 179 -7.08 1.75 11.73
N ASN A 180 -6.14 2.04 12.63
CA ASN A 180 -6.25 3.08 13.64
C ASN A 180 -4.97 3.91 13.83
N ALA A 181 -5.16 5.12 14.38
CA ALA A 181 -4.11 6.12 14.57
C ALA A 181 -3.09 5.79 15.68
N ASP A 182 -3.31 4.75 16.47
CA ASP A 182 -2.33 4.30 17.48
C ASP A 182 -1.43 3.15 16.97
N GLY A 183 -1.76 2.58 15.80
CA GLY A 183 -0.96 1.54 15.15
C GLY A 183 -1.03 0.19 15.85
N SER A 184 -2.08 -0.06 16.63
CA SER A 184 -2.27 -1.32 17.34
C SER A 184 -2.87 -2.44 16.49
N GLU A 185 -3.59 -2.11 15.42
CA GLU A 185 -4.21 -3.10 14.53
C GLU A 185 -3.81 -2.86 13.06
N THR A 186 -3.20 -3.87 12.45
CA THR A 186 -2.77 -3.82 11.04
C THR A 186 -3.97 -3.81 10.10
N PHE A 187 -3.88 -3.03 9.03
CA PHE A 187 -4.90 -2.99 8.00
C PHE A 187 -4.91 -4.28 7.17
N GLY A 188 -6.10 -4.89 7.05
CA GLY A 188 -6.30 -6.13 6.31
C GLY A 188 -6.27 -5.93 4.79
N TRP A 189 -5.58 -6.84 4.09
CA TRP A 189 -5.56 -6.91 2.63
C TRP A 189 -5.94 -8.33 2.18
N PRO A 190 -6.64 -8.50 1.04
CA PRO A 190 -7.21 -7.45 0.20
C PRO A 190 -8.35 -6.69 0.91
N TYR A 191 -8.53 -5.43 0.53
CA TYR A 191 -9.65 -4.61 1.00
C TYR A 191 -10.73 -4.53 -0.08
N VAL A 192 -11.98 -4.77 0.29
CA VAL A 192 -13.13 -4.61 -0.60
C VAL A 192 -13.80 -3.29 -0.29
N PHE A 193 -13.90 -2.41 -1.28
CA PHE A 193 -14.57 -1.12 -1.13
C PHE A 193 -16.06 -1.32 -0.80
N GLY A 194 -16.51 -0.61 0.23
CA GLY A 194 -17.94 -0.46 0.57
C GLY A 194 -18.53 0.78 -0.09
N THR A 195 -19.60 1.33 0.50
CA THR A 195 -20.19 2.61 0.08
C THR A 195 -19.59 3.81 0.81
N GLU A 196 -18.90 3.56 1.92
CA GLU A 196 -18.32 4.58 2.79
C GLU A 196 -16.84 4.79 2.50
N ASP A 197 -16.34 5.97 2.90
CA ASP A 197 -14.91 6.24 2.88
C ASP A 197 -14.18 5.40 3.93
N VAL A 198 -12.91 5.14 3.67
CA VAL A 198 -12.01 4.45 4.59
C VAL A 198 -10.75 5.27 4.80
N THR A 199 -10.28 5.31 6.04
CA THR A 199 -8.97 5.87 6.39
C THR A 199 -8.02 4.72 6.71
N VAL A 200 -6.83 4.75 6.13
CA VAL A 200 -5.75 3.79 6.37
C VAL A 200 -4.59 4.57 6.97
N TYR A 201 -4.20 4.24 8.20
CA TYR A 201 -3.08 4.90 8.86
C TYR A 201 -1.79 4.23 8.43
N VAL A 202 -0.77 5.01 8.05
CA VAL A 202 0.51 4.49 7.60
C VAL A 202 1.63 4.92 8.54
N LYS A 203 2.49 3.97 8.88
CA LYS A 203 3.70 4.24 9.66
C LYS A 203 4.90 4.29 8.74
N PHE A 204 5.69 5.34 8.88
CA PHE A 204 6.96 5.51 8.21
C PHE A 204 8.11 5.37 9.21
N ILE A 205 9.25 4.86 8.75
CA ILE A 205 10.51 4.84 9.49
C ILE A 205 11.49 5.76 8.76
N GLU A 206 12.13 6.66 9.51
CA GLU A 206 13.11 7.60 8.96
C GLU A 206 14.31 6.86 8.37
N GLY A 207 14.70 7.24 7.16
CA GLY A 207 15.76 6.64 6.36
C GLY A 207 15.26 5.65 5.31
N THR A 208 16.19 5.26 4.43
CA THR A 208 15.98 4.20 3.43
C THR A 208 16.37 2.86 4.03
N TRP A 209 15.40 1.95 4.15
CA TRP A 209 15.55 0.65 4.79
C TRP A 209 15.07 -0.50 3.91
N TYR A 210 15.84 -1.58 3.92
CA TYR A 210 15.42 -2.90 3.51
C TYR A 210 14.86 -3.63 4.74
N ILE A 211 13.54 -3.77 4.81
CA ILE A 211 12.85 -4.41 5.94
C ILE A 211 12.98 -5.92 5.81
N ALA A 212 13.71 -6.54 6.73
CA ALA A 212 13.89 -7.99 6.79
C ALA A 212 12.86 -8.63 7.72
N LYS A 213 12.00 -9.47 7.14
CA LYS A 213 11.00 -10.28 7.84
C LYS A 213 11.32 -11.78 7.83
N THR A 214 12.37 -12.19 7.11
CA THR A 214 12.87 -13.57 7.06
C THR A 214 14.40 -13.62 7.03
N GLU A 215 14.98 -14.78 7.31
CA GLU A 215 16.43 -14.99 7.28
C GLU A 215 17.02 -14.83 5.87
N GLU A 216 16.26 -15.23 4.84
CA GLU A 216 16.66 -15.10 3.44
C GLU A 216 16.70 -13.62 3.04
N GLN A 217 15.70 -12.83 3.45
CA GLN A 217 15.70 -11.39 3.23
C GLN A 217 16.87 -10.73 3.95
N PHE A 218 17.10 -11.04 5.22
CA PHE A 218 18.25 -10.51 5.97
C PHE A 218 19.58 -10.84 5.28
N SER A 219 19.75 -12.08 4.81
CA SER A 219 20.96 -12.51 4.10
C SER A 219 21.15 -11.80 2.75
N ALA A 220 20.06 -11.49 2.05
CA ALA A 220 20.08 -10.70 0.81
C ALA A 220 20.52 -9.25 1.09
N GLY A 221 19.94 -8.62 2.13
CA GLY A 221 20.32 -7.27 2.56
C GLY A 221 21.82 -7.19 2.93
N LEU A 222 22.34 -8.18 3.66
CA LEU A 222 23.77 -8.27 3.97
C LEU A 222 24.64 -8.37 2.71
N SER A 223 24.20 -9.16 1.73
CA SER A 223 24.95 -9.37 0.49
C SER A 223 25.01 -8.13 -0.39
N SER A 224 23.92 -7.36 -0.43
CA SER A 224 23.80 -6.12 -1.18
C SER A 224 24.31 -4.90 -0.41
N ASN A 225 24.75 -5.09 0.84
CA ASN A 225 25.24 -4.01 1.70
C ASN A 225 24.19 -2.92 1.97
N GLU A 226 22.92 -3.35 2.06
CA GLU A 226 21.77 -2.49 2.31
C GLU A 226 21.74 -1.96 3.75
N ASN A 227 20.93 -0.93 3.98
CA ASN A 227 20.52 -0.57 5.33
C ASN A 227 19.37 -1.48 5.74
N ILE A 228 19.58 -2.35 6.71
CA ILE A 228 18.64 -3.40 7.10
C ILE A 228 17.89 -3.00 8.37
N TYR A 229 16.57 -3.14 8.35
CA TYR A 229 15.72 -3.00 9.52
C TYR A 229 15.08 -4.36 9.84
N LEU A 230 15.24 -4.87 11.05
CA LEU A 230 14.60 -6.12 11.45
C LEU A 230 13.15 -5.87 11.89
N ASP A 231 12.23 -6.64 11.33
CA ASP A 231 10.81 -6.60 11.68
C ASP A 231 10.38 -7.73 12.63
N CYS A 232 11.26 -8.71 12.82
CA CYS A 232 11.00 -9.88 13.65
C CYS A 232 12.29 -10.53 14.13
N ASP A 233 12.14 -11.45 15.09
CA ASP A 233 13.22 -12.34 15.48
C ASP A 233 13.51 -13.35 14.36
N LEU A 234 14.80 -13.61 14.12
CA LEU A 234 15.30 -14.47 13.04
C LEU A 234 16.06 -15.67 13.61
N ASN A 235 15.88 -16.86 13.02
CA ASN A 235 16.51 -18.10 13.42
C ASN A 235 17.35 -18.73 12.30
N PHE A 236 18.67 -18.62 12.45
CA PHE A 236 19.67 -19.19 11.55
C PHE A 236 20.11 -20.61 11.92
N THR A 237 19.48 -21.27 12.89
CA THR A 237 19.83 -22.66 13.24
C THR A 237 19.69 -23.58 12.02
N GLY A 238 20.79 -24.22 11.62
CA GLY A 238 20.82 -25.08 10.43
C GLY A 238 20.78 -24.33 9.09
N LYS A 239 20.73 -22.99 9.10
CA LYS A 239 20.80 -22.15 7.90
C LYS A 239 22.24 -21.67 7.66
N THR A 240 22.58 -21.39 6.41
CA THR A 240 23.89 -20.83 6.06
C THR A 240 23.93 -19.35 6.41
N TRP A 241 24.88 -18.95 7.26
CA TRP A 241 25.17 -17.54 7.50
C TRP A 241 25.96 -16.94 6.33
N ARG A 242 25.51 -15.80 5.82
CA ARG A 242 26.24 -15.07 4.78
C ARG A 242 27.42 -14.33 5.38
N TYR A 243 28.61 -14.91 5.26
CA TYR A 243 29.85 -14.24 5.67
C TYR A 243 30.37 -13.28 4.60
N ALA A 244 30.38 -11.98 4.92
CA ALA A 244 30.96 -10.92 4.10
C ALA A 244 31.42 -9.75 4.98
N GLY A 245 32.22 -8.84 4.39
CA GLY A 245 32.38 -7.51 4.97
C GLY A 245 31.08 -6.73 4.84
N PHE A 246 30.81 -5.83 5.78
CA PHE A 246 29.57 -5.04 5.84
C PHE A 246 29.91 -3.57 6.08
N ASN A 247 29.20 -2.68 5.40
CA ASN A 247 29.41 -1.23 5.45
C ASN A 247 28.09 -0.43 5.37
N GLY A 248 26.95 -1.11 5.52
CA GLY A 248 25.62 -0.49 5.61
C GLY A 248 25.19 -0.31 7.06
N LYS A 249 23.89 -0.15 7.29
CA LYS A 249 23.30 -0.06 8.63
C LYS A 249 22.53 -1.33 8.98
N ILE A 250 22.52 -1.74 10.24
CA ILE A 250 21.60 -2.74 10.76
C ILE A 250 20.93 -2.14 11.99
N ASN A 251 19.63 -1.87 11.89
CA ASN A 251 18.79 -1.59 13.04
C ASN A 251 18.08 -2.89 13.42
N GLY A 252 18.49 -3.48 14.54
CA GLY A 252 17.86 -4.68 15.07
C GLY A 252 16.46 -4.42 15.61
N ASN A 253 16.08 -3.16 15.87
CA ASN A 253 14.77 -2.79 16.41
C ASN A 253 14.39 -3.60 17.68
N GLY A 254 15.39 -3.98 18.49
CA GLY A 254 15.22 -4.80 19.69
C GLY A 254 15.02 -6.30 19.42
N HIS A 255 14.99 -6.74 18.16
CA HIS A 255 14.83 -8.14 17.78
C HIS A 255 16.11 -8.97 17.97
N THR A 256 15.90 -10.28 17.98
CA THR A 256 16.94 -11.28 18.16
C THR A 256 17.25 -12.01 16.84
N ILE A 257 18.54 -12.12 16.50
CA ILE A 257 19.03 -13.13 15.55
C ILE A 257 19.66 -14.27 16.35
N LYS A 258 19.15 -15.50 16.19
CA LYS A 258 19.65 -16.66 16.93
C LYS A 258 20.23 -17.76 16.04
N GLY A 259 21.09 -18.59 16.62
CA GLY A 259 21.57 -19.83 16.00
C GLY A 259 22.57 -19.64 14.86
N ILE A 260 23.26 -18.49 14.81
CA ILE A 260 24.26 -18.20 13.78
C ILE A 260 25.42 -19.20 13.93
N THR A 261 25.82 -19.83 12.83
CA THR A 261 27.07 -20.61 12.78
C THR A 261 27.96 -20.08 11.67
N VAL A 262 29.17 -19.65 12.02
CA VAL A 262 30.20 -19.23 11.07
C VAL A 262 31.41 -20.13 11.23
N THR A 263 31.92 -20.67 10.11
CA THR A 263 33.18 -21.40 10.09
C THR A 263 34.17 -20.73 9.15
N ARG A 264 35.34 -20.34 9.69
CA ARG A 264 36.41 -19.70 8.94
C ARG A 264 37.66 -20.56 8.98
N ASN A 265 38.03 -21.06 7.81
CA ASN A 265 39.27 -21.80 7.60
C ASN A 265 40.35 -20.83 7.10
N CYS A 266 41.12 -20.30 8.04
CA CYS A 266 42.14 -19.30 7.80
C CYS A 266 43.38 -19.88 7.10
N ASN A 267 43.89 -19.08 6.18
CA ASN A 267 45.01 -19.37 5.28
C ASN A 267 45.59 -18.04 4.78
N LYS A 268 46.58 -18.07 3.88
CA LYS A 268 47.24 -16.85 3.37
C LYS A 268 46.32 -15.75 2.78
N TYR A 269 45.07 -16.07 2.45
CA TYR A 269 44.07 -15.12 1.94
C TYR A 269 42.89 -14.87 2.90
N THR A 270 42.73 -15.71 3.92
CA THR A 270 41.69 -15.59 4.94
C THR A 270 42.36 -15.36 6.28
N LEU A 271 42.37 -14.10 6.71
CA LEU A 271 43.20 -13.64 7.83
C LEU A 271 42.50 -13.67 9.18
N GLY A 272 41.19 -13.95 9.22
CA GLY A 272 40.46 -13.94 10.48
C GLY A 272 39.03 -14.44 10.42
N ALA A 273 38.38 -14.33 11.57
CA ALA A 273 37.03 -14.79 11.82
C ALA A 273 36.20 -13.84 12.67
N GLY A 274 34.87 -13.96 12.50
CA GLY A 274 33.82 -13.29 13.27
C GLY A 274 32.46 -13.57 12.64
N ILE A 275 31.37 -13.14 13.30
CA ILE A 275 30.03 -13.18 12.70
C ILE A 275 30.02 -12.33 11.42
N PHE A 276 30.52 -11.10 11.54
CA PHE A 276 30.84 -10.24 10.41
C PHE A 276 32.30 -10.42 10.01
N GLY A 277 32.61 -10.22 8.74
CA GLY A 277 34.00 -10.21 8.30
C GLY A 277 34.70 -8.93 8.77
N THR A 278 34.69 -7.93 7.90
CA THR A 278 35.19 -6.59 8.20
C THR A 278 34.02 -5.62 8.23
N LEU A 279 33.94 -4.79 9.26
CA LEU A 279 33.04 -3.65 9.33
C LEU A 279 33.75 -2.42 8.75
N GLY A 280 33.19 -1.84 7.69
CA GLY A 280 33.74 -0.64 7.07
C GLY A 280 33.38 0.63 7.84
N ALA A 281 33.96 1.76 7.43
CA ALA A 281 33.83 3.07 8.12
C ALA A 281 32.39 3.63 8.16
N LYS A 282 31.46 3.09 7.38
CA LYS A 282 30.04 3.49 7.39
C LYS A 282 29.14 2.47 8.10
N ALA A 283 29.71 1.36 8.55
CA ALA A 283 28.97 0.33 9.26
C ALA A 283 28.33 0.92 10.52
N ASN A 284 27.02 0.79 10.67
CA ASN A 284 26.32 1.18 11.88
C ASN A 284 25.34 0.08 12.30
N ILE A 285 25.67 -0.66 13.35
CA ILE A 285 24.88 -1.82 13.81
C ILE A 285 24.36 -1.54 15.22
N TYR A 286 23.05 -1.55 15.42
CA TYR A 286 22.48 -1.16 16.70
C TYR A 286 21.15 -1.81 17.05
N ASN A 287 20.79 -1.76 18.34
CA ASN A 287 19.55 -2.30 18.90
C ASN A 287 19.31 -3.77 18.53
N LEU A 288 20.34 -4.61 18.63
CA LEU A 288 20.31 -5.98 18.14
C LEU A 288 20.71 -6.97 19.23
N ILE A 289 19.96 -8.06 19.35
CA ILE A 289 20.33 -9.19 20.19
C ILE A 289 20.84 -10.31 19.30
N ILE A 290 22.03 -10.83 19.58
CA ILE A 290 22.54 -12.05 18.95
C ILE A 290 22.57 -13.15 20.00
N LYS A 291 21.91 -14.27 19.71
CA LYS A 291 21.74 -15.37 20.66
C LYS A 291 22.25 -16.70 20.10
N ASP A 292 22.86 -17.53 20.94
CA ASP A 292 23.25 -18.91 20.59
C ASP A 292 24.10 -18.96 19.31
N ALA A 293 25.06 -18.05 19.19
CA ALA A 293 25.91 -17.91 18.00
C ALA A 293 27.27 -18.57 18.21
N THR A 294 27.74 -19.28 17.18
CA THR A 294 29.02 -20.00 17.19
C THR A 294 29.91 -19.52 16.04
N VAL A 295 31.15 -19.14 16.36
CA VAL A 295 32.20 -18.85 15.39
C VAL A 295 33.31 -19.87 15.55
N ASN A 296 33.57 -20.67 14.52
CA ASN A 296 34.69 -21.61 14.44
C ASN A 296 35.84 -20.96 13.68
N PHE A 297 36.90 -20.59 14.41
CA PHE A 297 38.09 -19.94 13.91
C PHE A 297 39.24 -20.96 13.79
N ASN A 298 39.42 -21.48 12.58
CA ASN A 298 40.37 -22.55 12.30
C ASN A 298 41.60 -21.99 11.56
N VAL A 299 42.79 -22.09 12.14
CA VAL A 299 44.04 -21.68 11.49
C VAL A 299 44.78 -22.92 10.99
N LYS A 300 45.02 -22.99 9.67
CA LYS A 300 45.65 -24.15 9.03
C LYS A 300 47.13 -23.97 8.70
N LEU A 301 47.72 -22.84 9.09
CA LEU A 301 49.10 -22.50 8.77
C LEU A 301 49.92 -22.37 10.05
N ASP A 302 51.10 -22.98 10.06
CA ASP A 302 52.00 -22.97 11.22
C ASP A 302 52.56 -21.57 11.51
N ASN A 303 52.66 -20.72 10.48
CA ASN A 303 53.20 -19.36 10.57
C ASN A 303 52.18 -18.32 10.07
N GLY A 304 52.18 -17.14 10.68
CA GLY A 304 51.35 -16.00 10.31
C GLY A 304 50.43 -15.53 11.43
N GLU A 305 50.09 -14.25 11.43
CA GLU A 305 49.21 -13.64 12.42
C GLU A 305 47.76 -13.67 11.94
N PHE A 306 46.96 -14.51 12.59
CA PHE A 306 45.52 -14.60 12.36
C PHE A 306 44.78 -14.11 13.60
N MET A 307 43.68 -13.39 13.40
CA MET A 307 42.92 -12.86 14.53
C MET A 307 41.44 -13.23 14.40
N GLY A 308 40.82 -13.62 15.51
CA GLY A 308 39.40 -13.89 15.59
C GLY A 308 38.72 -12.95 16.57
N GLY A 309 37.73 -12.19 16.13
CA GLY A 309 36.81 -11.49 17.04
C GLY A 309 35.45 -12.14 16.91
N PHE A 310 34.78 -12.46 18.02
CA PHE A 310 33.46 -13.10 17.94
C PHE A 310 32.48 -12.31 17.06
N PHE A 311 32.44 -10.99 17.21
CA PHE A 311 31.55 -10.12 16.44
C PHE A 311 32.10 -9.84 15.03
N ALA A 312 33.36 -9.40 14.94
CA ALA A 312 34.03 -9.17 13.65
C ALA A 312 35.55 -9.37 13.75
N TYR A 313 36.18 -9.70 12.61
CA TYR A 313 37.64 -9.71 12.52
C TYR A 313 38.22 -8.29 12.65
N GLU A 314 37.62 -7.32 11.95
CA GLU A 314 38.11 -5.95 11.91
C GLU A 314 36.93 -4.97 11.83
N ALA A 315 37.03 -3.84 12.52
CA ALA A 315 36.14 -2.71 12.35
C ALA A 315 36.94 -1.42 12.17
N LYS A 316 36.68 -0.73 11.06
CA LYS A 316 37.42 0.48 10.68
C LYS A 316 36.96 1.70 11.47
N GLU A 317 37.83 2.70 11.56
CA GLU A 317 37.49 4.02 12.08
C GLU A 317 36.26 4.58 11.35
N GLY A 318 35.29 5.07 12.13
CA GLY A 318 33.97 5.50 11.65
C GLY A 318 32.86 4.46 11.81
N ALA A 319 33.19 3.17 11.95
CA ALA A 319 32.19 2.16 12.28
C ALA A 319 31.58 2.44 13.67
N GLN A 320 30.28 2.23 13.80
CA GLN A 320 29.50 2.46 15.01
C GLN A 320 28.74 1.21 15.39
N ILE A 321 28.88 0.76 16.64
CA ILE A 321 28.11 -0.37 17.16
C ILE A 321 27.52 0.03 18.50
N SER A 322 26.20 0.01 18.63
CA SER A 322 25.56 0.45 19.88
C SER A 322 24.38 -0.41 20.32
N ASN A 323 24.22 -0.60 21.63
CA ASN A 323 23.12 -1.39 22.19
C ASN A 323 23.00 -2.79 21.51
N VAL A 324 24.14 -3.47 21.35
CA VAL A 324 24.21 -4.84 20.85
C VAL A 324 24.48 -5.78 22.02
N LYS A 325 23.65 -6.81 22.17
CA LYS A 325 23.79 -7.81 23.23
C LYS A 325 24.07 -9.19 22.65
N ILE A 326 25.13 -9.84 23.15
CA ILE A 326 25.45 -11.22 22.83
C ILE A 326 25.04 -12.12 23.99
N VAL A 327 24.14 -13.06 23.73
CA VAL A 327 23.67 -14.05 24.70
C VAL A 327 24.13 -15.44 24.25
N ASN A 328 24.93 -16.11 25.08
CA ASN A 328 25.41 -17.47 24.81
C ASN A 328 26.20 -17.57 23.47
N GLY A 329 27.25 -16.76 23.34
CA GLY A 329 28.15 -16.79 22.20
C GLY A 329 29.35 -17.70 22.45
N THR A 330 29.77 -18.47 21.45
CA THR A 330 30.99 -19.29 21.52
C THR A 330 31.94 -18.98 20.36
N LEU A 331 33.18 -18.58 20.67
CA LEU A 331 34.30 -18.50 19.73
C LEU A 331 35.21 -19.71 19.94
N ASN A 332 35.07 -20.71 19.07
CA ASN A 332 35.94 -21.90 19.08
C ASN A 332 37.20 -21.60 18.29
N CYS A 333 38.34 -21.65 18.96
CA CYS A 333 39.65 -21.45 18.35
C CYS A 333 40.32 -22.79 18.08
N TYR A 334 40.89 -22.96 16.89
CA TYR A 334 41.68 -24.13 16.53
C TYR A 334 42.93 -23.65 15.81
N PHE A 335 44.01 -23.42 16.58
CA PHE A 335 45.24 -22.82 16.06
C PHE A 335 46.24 -23.82 15.48
N GLY A 336 46.08 -25.12 15.75
CA GLY A 336 47.04 -26.14 15.32
C GLY A 336 48.43 -25.83 15.87
N SER A 337 49.45 -25.81 15.01
CA SER A 337 50.82 -25.45 15.43
C SER A 337 51.06 -23.94 15.51
N ASN A 338 50.09 -23.10 15.09
CA ASN A 338 50.28 -21.65 15.02
C ASN A 338 50.38 -21.03 16.42
N LYS A 339 51.52 -20.39 16.72
CA LYS A 339 51.78 -19.80 18.04
C LYS A 339 51.50 -18.29 18.11
N THR A 340 51.11 -17.65 17.01
CA THR A 340 50.94 -16.18 16.90
C THR A 340 49.49 -15.73 16.79
N SER A 341 48.54 -16.65 16.62
CA SER A 341 47.12 -16.32 16.46
C SER A 341 46.45 -15.91 17.77
N THR A 342 45.51 -14.97 17.68
CA THR A 342 44.82 -14.39 18.85
C THR A 342 43.31 -14.35 18.68
N ALA A 343 42.58 -14.35 19.79
CA ALA A 343 41.13 -14.36 19.81
C ALA A 343 40.57 -13.36 20.83
N TYR A 344 39.46 -12.72 20.48
CA TYR A 344 38.84 -11.64 21.23
C TYR A 344 37.33 -11.86 21.34
N LYS A 345 36.76 -11.54 22.50
CA LYS A 345 35.32 -11.69 22.76
C LYS A 345 34.45 -10.75 21.92
N TRP A 346 35.03 -9.69 21.36
CA TRP A 346 34.32 -8.67 20.61
C TRP A 346 34.85 -8.56 19.18
N ILE A 347 35.63 -7.53 18.89
CA ILE A 347 36.26 -7.25 17.60
C ILE A 347 37.78 -7.35 17.78
N ALA A 348 38.46 -8.02 16.86
CA ALA A 348 39.91 -8.25 17.03
C ALA A 348 40.75 -7.02 16.68
N LYS A 349 40.52 -6.43 15.49
CA LYS A 349 41.11 -5.15 15.08
C LYS A 349 40.05 -4.07 15.17
N ASP A 350 39.91 -3.48 16.35
CA ASP A 350 38.82 -2.55 16.63
C ASP A 350 39.29 -1.10 16.59
N SER A 351 38.77 -0.34 15.62
CA SER A 351 38.86 1.12 15.55
C SER A 351 37.46 1.76 15.52
N SER A 352 36.43 0.99 15.85
CA SER A 352 35.04 1.45 15.89
C SER A 352 34.74 2.25 17.16
N THR A 353 33.60 2.94 17.15
CA THR A 353 32.96 3.41 18.38
C THR A 353 31.94 2.36 18.84
N THR A 354 32.19 1.75 19.99
CA THR A 354 31.26 0.80 20.63
C THR A 354 30.64 1.45 21.87
N THR A 355 29.30 1.42 21.99
CA THR A 355 28.57 2.06 23.11
C THR A 355 27.43 1.17 23.61
N ASP A 356 27.33 0.97 24.92
CA ASP A 356 26.26 0.17 25.54
C ASP A 356 26.12 -1.26 24.99
N CYS A 357 27.22 -1.86 24.52
CA CYS A 357 27.24 -3.24 24.06
C CYS A 357 27.59 -4.21 25.19
N ASP A 358 26.88 -5.33 25.27
CA ASP A 358 27.12 -6.41 26.22
C ASP A 358 27.55 -7.68 25.48
N TYR A 359 28.85 -7.97 25.51
CA TYR A 359 29.46 -9.19 24.98
C TYR A 359 30.03 -10.08 26.10
N SER A 360 29.57 -9.89 27.34
CA SER A 360 29.97 -10.72 28.48
C SER A 360 29.58 -12.19 28.30
N GLY A 361 28.49 -12.44 27.56
CA GLY A 361 27.99 -13.76 27.20
C GLY A 361 28.83 -14.53 26.16
N VAL A 362 29.97 -14.00 25.72
CA VAL A 362 30.91 -14.70 24.82
C VAL A 362 31.92 -15.52 25.60
N THR A 363 32.00 -16.80 25.27
CA THR A 363 33.03 -17.75 25.74
C THR A 363 34.01 -18.04 24.60
N ILE A 364 35.31 -17.98 24.89
CA ILE A 364 36.36 -18.40 23.96
C ILE A 364 36.86 -19.77 24.42
N THR A 365 37.00 -20.71 23.49
CA THR A 365 37.48 -22.07 23.76
C THR A 365 38.62 -22.45 22.80
N GLY A 366 39.43 -23.45 23.16
CA GLY A 366 40.44 -24.02 22.24
C GLY A 366 41.67 -23.16 21.96
N THR A 367 41.96 -22.16 22.81
CA THR A 367 43.14 -21.30 22.69
C THR A 367 44.42 -21.91 23.27
N GLU A 368 44.33 -23.06 23.94
CA GLU A 368 45.47 -23.80 24.45
C GLU A 368 46.17 -24.56 23.32
N ASN A 369 47.49 -24.51 23.33
CA ASN A 369 48.37 -24.77 22.20
C ASN A 369 49.46 -25.76 22.60
#